data_AF-A0A1I0DWK1-F1
#
_entry.id   AF-A0A1I0DWK1-F1
#
_cell.length_a   1.000
_cell.length_b   1.000
_cell.length_c   1.000
_cell.angle_alpha   90.00
_cell.angle_beta   90.00
_cell.angle_gamma   90.00
#
_symmetry.space_group_name_H-M   'P 1'
#
loop_
_entity.id
_entity.type
_entity.pdbx_description
1 polymer ?
#
loop_
_entity_poly.entity_id
_entity_poly.type
_entity_poly.pdbx_seq_one_letter_code
_entity_poly.pdbx_strand_id
1 'polypeptide(L)' 'MLKTQCFFCKKEYTIDSYDTQYKKLKNNPKSYYVCKTCNQSMQNEAKKGSGINIDDIDKYDKFFR' A
#
# COMPACT_ATOMS: atom_id res chain seq x y z
N MET A 1 -4.26 11.78 13.89
CA MET A 1 -4.56 11.90 12.46
C MET A 1 -3.46 12.72 11.78
N LEU A 2 -3.11 12.41 10.53
CA LEU A 2 -2.09 13.13 9.74
C LEU A 2 -2.62 13.35 8.31
N LYS A 3 -2.46 14.55 7.76
CA LYS A 3 -2.82 14.84 6.37
C LYS A 3 -1.63 14.61 5.45
N THR A 4 -1.84 13.96 4.32
CA THR A 4 -0.80 13.76 3.31
C THR A 4 -1.41 13.58 1.93
N GLN A 5 -0.58 13.68 0.90
CA GLN A 5 -0.96 13.54 -0.50
C GLN A 5 -0.45 12.22 -1.05
N CYS A 6 -1.29 11.50 -1.79
CA CYS A 6 -0.86 10.29 -2.48
C CYS A 6 0.15 10.62 -3.57
N PHE A 7 1.27 9.90 -3.60
CA PHE A 7 2.33 10.11 -4.57
C PHE A 7 1.89 9.87 -6.02
N PHE A 8 0.97 8.92 -6.25
CA PHE A 8 0.49 8.57 -7.59
C PHE A 8 -0.70 9.43 -8.02
N CYS A 9 -1.84 9.32 -7.34
CA CYS A 9 -3.07 9.99 -7.76
C CYS A 9 -3.19 11.45 -7.34
N LYS A 10 -2.22 11.97 -6.57
CA LYS A 10 -2.14 13.36 -6.11
C LYS A 10 -3.33 13.85 -5.26
N LYS A 11 -4.26 12.96 -4.89
CA LYS A 11 -5.36 13.26 -3.97
C LYS A 11 -4.87 13.37 -2.53
N GLU A 12 -5.51 14.23 -1.75
CA GLU A 12 -5.27 14.37 -0.31
C GLU A 12 -6.01 13.30 0.50
N TYR A 13 -5.39 12.86 1.58
CA TYR A 13 -5.94 11.86 2.50
C TYR A 13 -5.65 12.26 3.94
N THR A 14 -6.59 11.94 4.81
CA THR A 14 -6.39 11.96 6.26
C THR A 14 -6.11 10.53 6.71
N ILE A 15 -4.98 10.34 7.39
CA ILE A 15 -4.49 9.04 7.82
C ILE A 15 -4.55 8.95 9.35
N ASP A 16 -5.18 7.90 9.85
CA ASP A 16 -5.29 7.61 11.28
C ASP A 16 -4.16 6.73 11.77
N SER A 17 -3.98 6.66 13.09
CA SER A 17 -2.96 5.83 13.74
C SER A 17 -3.10 4.33 13.46
N TYR A 18 -4.26 3.89 12.98
CA TYR A 18 -4.53 2.51 12.58
C TYR A 18 -4.03 2.17 11.18
N ASP A 19 -3.69 3.18 10.36
CA ASP A 19 -3.09 2.90 9.06
C ASP A 19 -1.64 2.45 9.23
N THR A 20 -1.26 1.39 8.52
CA THR A 20 0.08 0.81 8.59
C THR A 20 1.16 1.81 8.15
N GLN A 21 0.83 2.75 7.27
CA GLN A 21 1.73 3.80 6.82
C GLN A 21 1.81 5.00 7.78
N TYR A 22 0.93 5.09 8.79
CA TYR A 22 0.91 6.22 9.71
C TYR A 22 2.24 6.35 10.47
N LYS A 23 2.75 5.26 11.05
CA LYS A 23 4.02 5.27 11.79
C LYS A 23 5.19 5.64 10.87
N LYS A 24 5.20 5.15 9.64
CA LYS A 24 6.21 5.48 8.62
C LYS A 24 6.26 6.99 8.34
N LEU A 25 5.10 7.58 8.07
CA LEU A 25 4.97 9.01 7.77
C LEU A 25 5.27 9.89 8.99
N LYS A 26 4.86 9.45 10.18
CA LYS A 26 5.13 10.15 11.45
C LYS A 26 6.62 10.19 11.78
N ASN A 27 7.33 9.07 11.60
CA ASN A 27 8.75 8.96 11.91
C ASN A 27 9.64 9.60 10.83
N ASN A 28 9.20 9.59 9.57
CA ASN A 28 9.92 10.22 8.46
C ASN A 28 8.96 11.07 7.61
N PRO A 29 8.86 12.39 7.89
CA PRO A 29 7.97 13.29 7.15
C PRO A 29 8.28 13.41 5.65
N LYS A 30 9.50 13.05 5.22
CA LYS A 30 9.90 13.05 3.79
C LYS A 30 9.45 11.79 3.04
N SER A 31 8.87 10.82 3.75
CA SER A 31 8.47 9.56 3.12
C SER A 31 7.21 9.72 2.29
N TYR A 32 7.17 9.01 1.16
CA TYR A 32 6.01 9.03 0.27
C TYR A 32 4.87 8.17 0.83
N TYR A 33 3.66 8.72 0.71
CA TYR A 33 2.41 8.02 0.94
C TYR A 33 1.83 7.49 -0.37
N VAL A 34 1.35 6.25 -0.34
CA VAL A 34 0.61 5.65 -1.45
C VAL A 34 -0.75 5.22 -0.92
N CYS A 35 -1.84 5.74 -1.49
CA CYS A 35 -3.18 5.36 -1.04
C CYS A 35 -3.49 3.89 -1.39
N LYS A 36 -4.41 3.29 -0.64
CA LYS A 36 -4.79 1.87 -0.78
C LYS A 36 -5.15 1.50 -2.22
N THR A 37 -5.91 2.36 -2.91
CA THR A 37 -6.32 2.13 -4.30
C THR A 37 -5.13 2.08 -5.26
N CYS A 38 -4.20 3.05 -5.18
CA CYS A 38 -3.01 3.05 -6.01
C CYS A 38 -2.11 1.85 -5.72
N ASN A 39 -1.96 1.48 -4.43
CA ASN A 39 -1.19 0.31 -4.04
C ASN A 39 -1.78 -0.98 -4.62
N GLN A 40 -3.10 -1.17 -4.52
CA GLN A 40 -3.79 -2.33 -5.09
C GLN A 40 -3.69 -2.39 -6.62
N SER A 41 -3.83 -1.24 -7.31
CA SER A 41 -3.67 -1.17 -8.76
C SER A 41 -2.29 -1.65 -9.20
N MET A 42 -1.23 -1.10 -8.59
CA MET A 42 0.15 -1.47 -8.86
C MET A 42 0.42 -2.96 -8.58
N GLN A 43 -0.08 -3.49 -7.46
CA GLN A 43 0.06 -4.91 -7.15
C GLN A 43 -0.64 -5.80 -8.18
N ASN A 44 -1.83 -5.42 -8.64
CA ASN A 44 -2.57 -6.18 -9.65
C ASN A 44 -1.87 -6.16 -11.01
N GLU A 45 -1.31 -5.03 -11.41
CA GLU A 45 -0.50 -4.93 -12.63
C GLU A 45 0.76 -5.80 -12.54
N ALA A 46 1.48 -5.75 -11.40
CA ALA A 46 2.66 -6.57 -11.19
C ALA A 46 2.35 -8.08 -11.24
N LYS A 47 1.21 -8.51 -10.65
CA LYS A 47 0.74 -9.90 -10.71
C LYS A 47 0.47 -10.33 -12.15
N LYS A 48 -0.23 -9.49 -12.92
CA LYS A 48 -0.53 -9.77 -14.34
C LYS A 48 0.73 -9.82 -15.20
N GLY A 49 1.67 -8.91 -14.99
CA GLY A 49 2.89 -8.81 -15.81
C GLY A 49 3.96 -9.85 -15.50
N SER A 50 4.03 -10.32 -14.25
CA SER A 50 5.06 -11.29 -13.83
C SER A 50 4.72 -12.74 -14.18
N GLY A 51 3.45 -13.07 -14.43
CA GLY A 51 3.01 -14.45 -14.61
C GLY A 51 3.11 -15.30 -13.34
N ILE A 52 3.37 -14.67 -12.18
CA ILE A 52 3.52 -15.35 -10.88
C ILE A 52 2.16 -15.38 -10.19
N ASN A 53 1.69 -16.57 -9.82
CA ASN A 53 0.56 -16.71 -8.91
C ASN A 53 1.03 -16.52 -7.46
N ILE A 54 0.37 -15.64 -6.70
CA ILE A 54 0.78 -15.32 -5.32
C ILE A 54 0.68 -16.54 -4.42
N ASP A 55 -0.26 -17.45 -4.70
CA ASP A 55 -0.43 -18.67 -3.94
C ASP A 55 0.73 -19.66 -4.14
N ASP A 56 1.55 -19.45 -5.19
CA ASP A 56 2.79 -20.21 -5.42
C ASP A 56 3.97 -19.64 -4.62
N ILE A 57 3.92 -18.36 -4.22
CA ILE A 57 4.97 -17.69 -3.43
C ILE A 57 4.86 -18.10 -1.96
N ASP A 58 3.65 -18.05 -1.40
CA ASP A 58 3.37 -18.48 -0.04
C ASP A 58 2.06 -19.29 0.01
N LYS A 59 2.22 -20.61 0.06
CA LYS A 59 1.11 -21.57 0.07
C LYS A 59 0.21 -21.44 1.30
N TYR A 60 0.69 -20.83 2.38
CA TYR A 60 -0.02 -20.72 3.64
C TYR A 60 -0.69 -19.35 3.83
N ASP A 61 -0.30 -18.32 3.06
CA ASP A 61 -0.89 -16.98 3.13
C ASP A 61 -2.41 -16.99 2.97
N LYS A 62 -2.95 -17.90 2.14
CA LYS A 62 -4.40 -18.09 1.94
C LYS A 62 -5.20 -18.42 3.21
N PHE A 63 -4.55 -18.94 4.26
CA PHE A 63 -5.22 -19.26 5.53
C PHE A 63 -5.26 -18.08 6.50
N PHE A 64 -4.52 -17.00 6.21
CA PHE A 64 -4.38 -15.83 7.09
C PHE A 64 -4.93 -14.52 6.49
N ARG A 65 -5.43 -14.53 5.25
CA ARG A 65 -6.08 -13.39 4.59
C ARG A 65 -7.50 -13.12 5.04
#